data_AF-A0AAD3DLH7-F1
#
_entry.id   AF-A0AAD3DLH7-F1
#
_cell.length_a   1.000
_cell.length_b   1.000
_cell.length_c   1.000
_cell.angle_alpha   90.00
_cell.angle_beta   90.00
_cell.angle_gamma   90.00
#
_symmetry.space_group_name_H-M   'P 1'
#
loop_
_entity.id
_entity.type
_entity.pdbx_description
1 polymer ?
#
loop_
_entity_poly.entity_id
_entity_poly.type
_entity_poly.pdbx_seq_one_letter_code
_entity_poly.pdbx_strand_id
1 'polypeptide(L)'
;MVSQKIVLLAVAALLCLSSGCFAQQIYRRYVDVPGIEKDSDGQHYIQVNSGDTQTKYYVARDKESKQLYFINEETSQPQWHDPRGPALSETREVLDTPETAYVPPPNNSSVTVAIVAILPILLLAGGVAARVAYLQIHYPELLWPTKERRDRRKASGGKFKPQKQRGKMNQDGKGGRSANS
;
A
#
# COMPACT_ATOMS: atom_id res chain seq x y z
N MET A 1 -9.53 -31.88 8.42
CA MET A 1 -9.31 -31.32 7.08
C MET A 1 -9.28 -29.81 7.18
N VAL A 2 -8.09 -29.21 7.27
CA VAL A 2 -7.95 -27.75 7.31
C VAL A 2 -8.27 -27.23 5.91
N SER A 3 -9.23 -26.31 5.81
CA SER A 3 -9.74 -25.82 4.53
C SER A 3 -8.62 -25.12 3.77
N GLN A 4 -8.36 -25.57 2.54
CA GLN A 4 -7.36 -25.03 1.61
C GLN A 4 -7.47 -23.49 1.43
N LYS A 5 -8.65 -22.93 1.69
CA LYS A 5 -8.94 -21.49 1.68
C LYS A 5 -8.24 -20.71 2.80
N ILE A 6 -8.03 -21.32 3.96
CA ILE A 6 -7.36 -20.68 5.12
C ILE A 6 -5.86 -20.55 4.85
N VAL A 7 -5.26 -21.56 4.21
CA VAL A 7 -3.83 -21.54 3.85
C VAL A 7 -3.55 -20.45 2.82
N LEU A 8 -4.41 -20.29 1.81
CA LEU A 8 -4.22 -19.29 0.75
C LEU A 8 -4.35 -17.85 1.26
N LEU A 9 -5.25 -17.62 2.23
CA LEU A 9 -5.44 -16.30 2.85
C LEU A 9 -4.29 -15.94 3.79
N ALA A 10 -3.73 -16.92 4.51
CA ALA A 10 -2.56 -16.73 5.36
C ALA A 10 -1.30 -16.41 4.55
N VAL A 11 -1.09 -17.08 3.41
CA VAL A 11 0.06 -16.81 2.52
C VAL A 11 -0.04 -15.43 1.87
N ALA A 12 -1.25 -15.02 1.44
CA ALA A 12 -1.47 -13.68 0.90
C ALA A 12 -1.22 -12.58 1.95
N ALA A 13 -1.65 -12.78 3.20
CA ALA A 13 -1.38 -11.84 4.29
C ALA A 13 0.13 -11.76 4.62
N LEU A 14 0.84 -12.89 4.60
CA LEU A 14 2.30 -12.93 4.82
C LEU A 14 3.08 -12.21 3.72
N LEU A 15 2.66 -12.31 2.46
CA LEU A 15 3.28 -11.58 1.34
C LEU A 15 3.01 -10.08 1.36
N CYS A 16 1.86 -9.64 1.89
CA CYS A 16 1.56 -8.22 2.10
C CYS A 16 2.30 -7.63 3.31
N LEU A 17 2.68 -8.45 4.29
CA LEU A 17 3.45 -8.00 5.46
C LEU A 17 4.96 -7.95 5.20
N SER A 18 5.51 -8.79 4.32
CA SER A 18 6.95 -8.79 3.99
C SER A 18 7.39 -7.62 3.11
N SER A 19 6.45 -6.95 2.43
CA SER A 19 6.73 -5.74 1.63
C SER A 19 6.81 -4.46 2.48
N GLY A 20 6.53 -4.53 3.78
CA GLY A 20 6.55 -3.39 4.71
C GLY A 20 7.87 -3.17 5.49
N CYS A 21 8.84 -4.07 5.41
CA CYS A 21 10.00 -4.05 6.33
C CYS A 21 11.29 -3.42 5.81
N PHE A 22 11.30 -2.82 4.61
CA PHE A 22 12.39 -1.94 4.18
C PHE A 22 11.95 -0.48 4.16
N ALA A 23 11.32 -0.03 5.26
CA ALA A 23 11.21 1.40 5.54
C ALA A 23 12.58 1.88 6.05
N GLN A 24 13.50 2.08 5.11
CA GLN A 24 14.67 2.92 5.30
C GLN A 24 14.15 4.21 5.96
N GLN A 25 14.63 4.55 7.16
CA GLN A 25 14.25 5.79 7.83
C GLN A 25 14.80 6.95 7.00
N ILE A 26 14.04 7.37 5.98
CA ILE A 26 14.37 8.50 5.12
C ILE A 26 14.09 9.76 5.92
N TYR A 27 15.12 10.29 6.56
CA TYR A 27 15.04 11.56 7.26
C TYR A 27 14.75 12.68 6.26
N ARG A 28 13.68 13.45 6.51
CA ARG A 28 13.30 14.60 5.68
C ARG A 28 13.58 15.94 6.36
N ARG A 29 13.73 15.96 7.69
CA ARG A 29 13.97 17.17 8.49
C ARG A 29 15.14 16.95 9.44
N TYR A 30 15.90 18.02 9.70
CA TYR A 30 17.04 17.99 10.64
C TYR A 30 16.64 17.57 12.05
N VAL A 31 15.43 17.95 12.49
CA VAL A 31 14.88 17.62 13.82
C VAL A 31 14.63 16.11 14.00
N ASP A 32 14.48 15.38 12.90
CA ASP A 32 14.24 13.93 12.94
C ASP A 32 15.55 13.15 13.19
N VAL A 33 16.71 13.79 13.01
CA VAL A 33 18.02 13.19 13.24
C VAL A 33 18.39 13.42 14.72
N PRO A 34 18.47 12.36 15.55
CA PRO A 34 18.84 12.52 16.96
C PRO A 34 20.25 13.11 17.05
N GLY A 35 20.59 13.82 18.14
CA GLY A 35 21.96 14.28 18.41
C GLY A 35 22.58 15.23 17.38
N ILE A 36 21.74 15.95 16.61
CA ILE A 36 22.22 16.98 15.69
C ILE A 36 22.56 18.25 16.46
N GLU A 37 23.77 18.75 16.24
CA GLU A 37 24.26 20.00 16.80
C GLU A 37 24.42 21.03 15.68
N LYS A 38 24.54 22.30 16.06
CA LYS A 38 24.72 23.40 15.12
C LYS A 38 26.02 24.13 15.47
N ASP A 39 26.90 24.23 14.48
CA ASP A 39 28.17 24.94 14.63
C ASP A 39 27.93 26.46 14.70
N SER A 40 28.99 27.18 15.08
CA SER A 40 29.08 28.65 15.06
C SER A 40 28.72 29.24 13.68
N ASP A 41 29.11 28.57 12.59
CA ASP A 41 28.78 28.93 11.21
C ASP A 41 27.33 28.61 10.81
N GLY A 42 26.59 27.96 11.71
CA GLY A 42 25.22 27.54 11.49
C GLY A 42 25.06 26.25 10.68
N GLN A 43 26.16 25.56 10.37
CA GLN A 43 26.12 24.23 9.76
C GLN A 43 25.69 23.17 10.78
N HIS A 44 24.88 22.22 10.35
CA HIS A 44 24.44 21.11 11.19
C HIS A 44 25.46 19.97 11.12
N TYR A 45 25.79 19.38 12.27
CA TYR A 45 26.69 18.22 12.33
C TYR A 45 26.24 17.21 13.38
N ILE A 46 26.75 15.99 13.26
CA ILE A 46 26.67 14.94 14.28
C ILE A 46 28.08 14.47 14.62
N GLN A 47 28.32 14.15 15.88
CA GLN A 47 29.56 13.52 16.33
C GLN A 47 29.31 12.02 16.51
N VAL A 48 30.13 11.20 15.86
CA VAL A 48 30.04 9.74 15.95
C VAL A 48 31.29 9.22 16.63
N ASN A 49 31.10 8.59 17.78
CA ASN A 49 32.18 7.94 18.53
C ASN A 49 32.26 6.49 18.04
N SER A 50 33.24 6.20 17.19
CA SER A 50 33.49 4.85 16.67
C SER A 50 34.73 4.28 17.36
N GLY A 51 34.56 3.79 18.59
CA GLY A 51 35.68 3.35 19.43
C GLY A 51 36.44 4.55 20.00
N ASP A 52 37.75 4.62 19.75
CA ASP A 52 38.64 5.69 20.25
C ASP A 52 38.65 6.94 19.35
N THR A 53 38.03 6.89 18.18
CA THR A 53 37.98 8.00 17.24
C THR A 53 36.61 8.68 17.25
N GLN A 54 36.64 10.00 17.36
CA GLN A 54 35.47 10.87 17.27
C GLN A 54 35.49 11.56 15.91
N THR A 55 34.64 11.11 14.99
CA THR A 55 34.54 11.69 13.65
C THR A 55 33.31 12.58 13.54
N LYS A 56 33.50 13.80 13.03
CA LYS A 56 32.41 14.75 12.78
C LYS A 56 31.82 14.50 11.38
N TYR A 57 30.49 14.46 11.31
CA TYR A 57 29.76 14.35 10.05
C TYR A 57 28.86 15.57 9.87
N TYR A 58 29.02 16.27 8.75
CA TYR A 58 28.14 17.38 8.37
C TYR A 58 26.83 16.84 7.81
N VAL A 59 25.71 17.41 8.23
CA VAL A 59 24.38 17.03 7.74
C VAL A 59 23.92 18.05 6.72
N ALA A 60 23.84 17.63 5.47
CA ALA A 60 23.37 18.44 4.36
C ALA A 60 22.03 17.93 3.85
N ARG A 61 21.30 18.80 3.15
CA ARG A 61 20.02 18.47 2.54
C ARG A 61 20.13 18.63 1.03
N ASP A 62 19.84 17.57 0.32
CA ASP A 62 19.82 17.62 -1.13
C ASP A 62 18.66 18.50 -1.64
N LYS A 63 18.91 19.30 -2.67
CA LYS A 63 17.95 20.28 -3.20
C LYS A 63 16.82 19.60 -3.95
N GLU A 64 17.09 18.49 -4.63
CA GLU A 64 16.13 17.80 -5.49
C GLU A 64 15.30 16.79 -4.70
N SER A 65 15.96 15.81 -4.08
CA SER A 65 15.29 14.72 -3.33
C SER A 65 14.73 15.19 -1.99
N LYS A 66 15.20 16.34 -1.47
CA LYS A 66 14.92 16.84 -0.12
C LYS A 66 15.34 15.89 1.00
N GLN A 67 16.13 14.85 0.69
CA GLN A 67 16.66 13.89 1.63
C GLN A 67 17.92 14.45 2.32
N LEU A 68 18.12 14.05 3.56
CA LEU A 68 19.35 14.35 4.28
C LEU A 68 20.44 13.35 3.90
N TYR A 69 21.67 13.84 3.82
CA TYR A 69 22.87 13.03 3.65
C TYR A 69 23.97 13.54 4.57
N PHE A 70 24.91 12.67 4.88
CA PHE A 70 25.98 12.90 5.83
C PHE A 70 27.30 12.99 5.08
N ILE A 71 28.12 13.99 5.35
CA ILE A 71 29.44 14.17 4.74
C ILE A 71 30.47 13.95 5.83
N ASN A 72 31.35 12.97 5.66
CA ASN A 72 32.45 12.74 6.58
C ASN A 72 33.47 13.89 6.47
N GLU A 73 33.84 14.51 7.60
CA GLU A 73 34.81 15.61 7.63
C GLU A 73 36.21 15.18 7.13
N GLU A 74 36.64 13.97 7.46
CA GLU A 74 37.98 13.47 7.13
C GLU A 74 38.09 13.07 5.65
N THR A 75 37.11 12.33 5.13
CA THR A 75 37.16 11.82 3.75
C THR A 75 36.47 12.71 2.74
N SER A 76 35.69 13.69 3.20
CA SER A 76 34.81 14.53 2.36
C SER A 76 33.83 13.71 1.49
N GLN A 77 33.59 12.44 1.83
CA GLN A 77 32.68 11.57 1.07
C GLN A 77 31.24 11.70 1.59
N PRO A 78 30.26 11.91 0.70
CA PRO A 78 28.85 11.91 1.06
C PRO A 78 28.33 10.47 1.19
N GLN A 79 27.51 10.23 2.21
CA GLN A 79 26.79 8.98 2.43
C GLN A 79 25.33 9.25 2.77
N TRP A 80 24.42 8.42 2.27
CA TRP A 80 22.99 8.54 2.52
C TRP A 80 22.53 7.86 3.81
N HIS A 81 23.37 7.00 4.39
CA HIS A 81 23.07 6.25 5.59
C HIS A 81 23.61 6.97 6.83
N ASP A 82 22.86 6.87 7.94
CA ASP A 82 23.30 7.42 9.21
C ASP A 82 24.55 6.65 9.72
N PRO A 83 25.70 7.31 9.91
CA PRO A 83 26.94 6.67 10.37
C PRO A 83 26.86 6.01 11.74
N ARG A 84 25.82 6.30 12.52
CA ARG A 84 25.63 5.73 13.87
C ARG A 84 24.83 4.43 13.87
N GLY A 85 24.18 4.12 12.74
CA GLY A 85 23.52 2.84 12.58
C GLY A 85 24.54 1.71 12.70
N PRO A 86 24.11 0.46 12.93
CA PRO A 86 24.98 -0.68 12.77
C PRO A 86 25.63 -0.55 11.40
N ALA A 87 26.97 -0.40 11.38
CA ALA A 87 27.72 -0.34 10.14
C ALA A 87 27.22 -1.51 9.30
N LEU A 88 26.76 -1.24 8.08
CA LEU A 88 26.59 -2.33 7.12
C LEU A 88 27.99 -2.91 7.04
N SER A 89 28.19 -4.08 7.66
CA SER A 89 29.43 -4.77 7.59
C SER A 89 29.70 -4.90 6.09
N GLU A 90 30.67 -4.16 5.57
CA GLU A 90 31.23 -4.40 4.25
C GLU A 90 32.01 -5.73 4.24
N THR A 91 31.60 -6.68 5.08
CA THR A 91 31.70 -8.10 4.86
C THR A 91 30.95 -8.42 3.56
N ARG A 92 31.53 -8.00 2.43
CA ARG A 92 31.81 -8.94 1.36
C ARG A 92 32.67 -10.05 1.96
N GLU A 93 32.09 -10.87 2.82
CA GLU A 93 32.45 -12.28 2.79
C GLU A 93 32.09 -12.67 1.37
N VAL A 94 33.12 -12.69 0.52
CA VAL A 94 33.25 -13.73 -0.47
C VAL A 94 33.09 -15.01 0.34
N LEU A 95 31.85 -15.43 0.61
CA LEU A 95 31.57 -16.82 0.79
C LEU A 95 32.14 -17.43 -0.49
N ASP A 96 33.26 -18.13 -0.33
CA ASP A 96 33.60 -19.29 -1.16
C ASP A 96 32.36 -20.17 -1.14
N THR A 97 31.42 -19.82 -2.01
CA THR A 97 30.23 -20.58 -2.27
C THR A 97 30.77 -21.75 -3.09
N PRO A 98 30.78 -22.97 -2.54
CA PRO A 98 31.23 -24.11 -3.32
C PRO A 98 30.37 -24.15 -4.58
N GLU A 99 31.04 -24.10 -5.72
CA GLU A 99 30.60 -24.57 -7.03
C GLU A 99 29.11 -24.37 -7.31
N THR A 100 28.82 -23.28 -8.02
CA THR A 100 27.55 -22.97 -8.70
C THR A 100 26.62 -24.17 -8.85
N ALA A 101 25.73 -24.38 -7.88
CA ALA A 101 24.47 -25.01 -8.17
C ALA A 101 23.83 -24.14 -9.25
N TYR A 102 23.70 -24.68 -10.46
CA TYR A 102 22.97 -24.05 -11.55
C TYR A 102 21.55 -23.74 -11.06
N VAL A 103 21.36 -22.52 -10.54
CA VAL A 103 20.03 -21.97 -10.32
C VAL A 103 19.55 -21.64 -11.72
N PRO A 104 18.58 -22.38 -12.28
CA PRO A 104 18.05 -22.03 -13.59
C PRO A 104 17.61 -20.56 -13.52
N PRO A 105 17.91 -19.75 -14.56
CA PRO A 105 17.50 -18.36 -14.58
C PRO A 105 16.01 -18.30 -14.22
N PRO A 106 15.59 -17.44 -13.28
CA PRO A 106 14.19 -17.34 -12.91
C PRO A 106 13.41 -17.09 -14.18
N ASN A 107 12.45 -17.96 -14.49
CA ASN A 107 11.68 -17.85 -15.72
C ASN A 107 10.89 -16.52 -15.67
N ASN A 108 11.42 -15.49 -16.33
CA ASN A 108 10.84 -14.13 -16.44
C ASN A 108 9.38 -14.14 -16.96
N SER A 109 8.93 -15.29 -17.46
CA SER A 109 7.58 -15.55 -17.95
C SER A 109 6.52 -15.52 -16.86
N SER A 110 6.81 -15.92 -15.62
CA SER A 110 5.76 -15.98 -14.58
C SER A 110 5.30 -14.60 -14.11
N VAL A 111 6.24 -13.66 -13.96
CA VAL A 111 5.96 -12.27 -13.56
C VAL A 111 5.22 -11.53 -14.67
N THR A 112 5.65 -11.68 -15.92
CA THR A 112 4.94 -11.08 -17.06
C THR A 112 3.54 -11.64 -17.23
N VAL A 113 3.34 -12.96 -17.08
CA VAL A 113 2.01 -13.58 -17.11
C VAL A 113 1.13 -13.05 -15.97
N ALA A 114 1.66 -12.90 -14.76
CA ALA A 114 0.92 -12.33 -13.64
C ALA A 114 0.49 -10.87 -13.90
N ILE A 115 1.39 -10.04 -14.44
CA ILE A 115 1.08 -8.64 -14.78
C ILE A 115 0.00 -8.57 -15.87
N VAL A 116 0.13 -9.38 -16.93
CA VAL A 116 -0.85 -9.44 -18.03
C VAL A 116 -2.22 -9.92 -17.53
N ALA A 117 -2.25 -10.87 -16.59
CA ALA A 117 -3.49 -11.37 -16.01
C ALA A 117 -4.20 -10.34 -15.10
N ILE A 118 -3.44 -9.46 -14.42
CA ILE A 118 -4.00 -8.45 -13.50
C ILE A 118 -4.43 -7.17 -14.24
N LEU A 119 -3.80 -6.85 -15.38
CA LEU A 119 -4.08 -5.66 -16.18
C LEU A 119 -5.58 -5.43 -16.51
N PRO A 120 -6.38 -6.41 -16.97
CA PRO A 120 -7.79 -6.19 -17.27
C PRO A 120 -8.62 -5.84 -16.02
N ILE A 121 -8.28 -6.40 -14.85
CA ILE A 121 -8.95 -6.07 -13.59
C ILE A 121 -8.66 -4.62 -13.22
N LEU A 122 -7.40 -4.17 -13.38
CA LEU A 122 -7.01 -2.78 -13.13
C LEU A 122 -7.68 -1.81 -14.11
N LEU A 123 -7.80 -2.16 -15.39
CA LEU A 123 -8.50 -1.34 -16.38
C LEU A 123 -10.00 -1.21 -16.08
N LEU A 124 -10.66 -2.30 -15.67
CA LEU A 124 -12.06 -2.25 -15.26
C LEU A 124 -12.25 -1.42 -14.00
N ALA A 125 -11.41 -1.62 -12.98
CA ALA A 125 -11.47 -0.85 -11.74
C ALA A 125 -11.22 0.65 -11.98
N GLY A 126 -10.19 0.98 -12.78
CA GLY A 126 -9.86 2.35 -13.17
C GLY A 126 -10.98 3.02 -13.98
N GLY A 127 -11.57 2.30 -14.94
CA GLY A 127 -12.68 2.80 -15.75
C GLY A 127 -13.95 3.09 -14.94
N VAL A 128 -14.29 2.21 -13.99
CA VAL A 128 -15.43 2.44 -13.09
C VAL A 128 -15.15 3.63 -12.18
N ALA A 129 -13.95 3.73 -11.60
CA ALA A 129 -13.57 4.86 -10.75
C ALA A 129 -13.61 6.19 -11.51
N ALA A 130 -13.06 6.23 -12.73
CA ALA A 130 -13.10 7.42 -13.59
C ALA A 130 -14.54 7.83 -13.93
N ARG A 131 -15.42 6.85 -14.21
CA ARG A 131 -16.84 7.13 -14.49
C ARG A 131 -17.57 7.68 -13.26
N VAL A 132 -17.29 7.15 -12.07
CA VAL A 132 -17.86 7.68 -10.83
C VAL A 132 -17.36 9.11 -10.59
N ALA A 133 -16.06 9.38 -10.76
CA ALA A 133 -15.51 10.72 -10.63
C ALA A 133 -16.12 11.71 -11.64
N TYR A 134 -16.29 11.30 -12.90
CA TYR A 134 -16.97 12.10 -13.91
C TYR A 134 -18.41 12.44 -13.51
N LEU A 135 -19.16 11.45 -13.01
CA LEU A 135 -20.51 11.66 -12.50
C LEU A 135 -20.53 12.59 -11.26
N GLN A 136 -19.52 12.55 -10.40
CA GLN A 136 -19.41 13.47 -9.27
C GLN A 136 -19.21 14.93 -9.71
N ILE A 137 -18.40 15.15 -10.76
CA ILE A 137 -18.08 16.50 -11.25
C ILE A 137 -19.26 17.08 -12.03
N HIS A 138 -19.87 16.31 -12.93
CA HIS A 138 -20.88 16.84 -13.86
C HIS A 138 -22.33 16.64 -13.41
N TYR A 139 -22.60 15.64 -12.56
CA TYR A 139 -23.96 15.30 -12.12
C TYR A 139 -24.00 14.91 -10.63
N PRO A 140 -23.57 15.79 -9.72
CA PRO A 140 -23.50 15.48 -8.29
C PRO A 140 -24.86 15.07 -7.68
N GLU A 141 -25.97 15.52 -8.27
CA GLU A 141 -27.35 15.21 -7.87
C GLU A 141 -27.76 13.74 -8.11
N LEU A 142 -27.06 13.00 -8.97
CA LEU A 142 -27.29 11.58 -9.20
C LEU A 142 -26.68 10.70 -8.09
N LEU A 143 -25.49 11.07 -7.61
CA LEU A 143 -24.76 10.29 -6.61
C LEU A 143 -25.18 10.60 -5.18
N TRP A 144 -25.53 11.86 -4.91
CA TRP A 144 -25.99 12.28 -3.59
C TRP A 144 -27.47 12.68 -3.70
N PRO A 145 -28.39 11.92 -3.08
CA PRO A 145 -29.79 12.30 -3.08
C PRO A 145 -29.91 13.68 -2.43
N THR A 146 -30.41 14.66 -3.18
CA THR A 146 -30.64 16.02 -2.70
C THR A 146 -31.45 15.97 -1.40
N LYS A 147 -31.21 16.94 -0.49
CA LYS A 147 -31.95 17.03 0.79
C LYS A 147 -33.46 16.93 0.54
N GLU A 148 -33.95 17.57 -0.52
CA GLU A 148 -35.35 17.50 -0.92
C GLU A 148 -35.84 16.09 -1.27
N ARG A 149 -35.08 15.28 -2.04
CA ARG A 149 -35.44 13.87 -2.31
C ARG A 149 -35.36 13.01 -1.05
N ARG A 150 -34.36 13.25 -0.19
CA ARG A 150 -34.21 12.54 1.09
C ARG A 150 -35.37 12.84 2.02
N ASP A 151 -35.79 14.10 2.10
CA ASP A 151 -36.88 14.56 2.97
C ASP A 151 -38.23 14.15 2.41
N ARG A 152 -38.45 14.16 1.08
CA ARG A 152 -39.64 13.54 0.47
C ARG A 152 -39.76 12.05 0.79
N ARG A 153 -38.65 11.28 0.79
CA ARG A 153 -38.66 9.86 1.18
C ARG A 153 -38.95 9.65 2.68
N LYS A 154 -38.50 10.57 3.53
CA LYS A 154 -38.81 10.57 4.97
C LYS A 154 -40.27 10.97 5.22
N ALA A 155 -40.75 12.01 4.54
CA ALA A 155 -42.11 12.53 4.62
C ALA A 155 -43.14 11.55 4.04
N SER A 156 -42.78 10.80 2.99
CA SER A 156 -43.61 9.72 2.45
C SER A 156 -43.69 8.47 3.35
N GLY A 157 -43.21 8.55 4.60
CA GLY A 157 -43.38 7.49 5.59
C GLY A 157 -42.69 6.19 5.20
N GLY A 158 -41.54 6.28 4.51
CA GLY A 158 -40.73 5.14 4.06
C GLY A 158 -40.12 4.34 5.21
N LYS A 159 -40.95 3.74 6.07
CA LYS A 159 -40.60 2.51 6.77
C LYS A 159 -40.21 1.55 5.66
N PHE A 160 -38.92 1.22 5.61
CA PHE A 160 -38.37 0.16 4.77
C PHE A 160 -39.11 -1.12 5.14
N LYS A 161 -40.30 -1.35 4.57
CA LYS A 161 -40.93 -2.66 4.65
C LYS A 161 -40.05 -3.52 3.75
N PRO A 162 -39.26 -4.46 4.29
CA PRO A 162 -38.55 -5.40 3.42
C PRO A 162 -39.61 -5.95 2.50
N GLN A 163 -39.35 -5.87 1.19
CA GLN A 163 -40.23 -6.35 0.15
C GLN A 163 -40.52 -7.81 0.45
N LYS A 164 -41.61 -8.07 1.19
CA LYS A 164 -42.03 -9.42 1.55
C LYS A 164 -42.17 -10.14 0.23
N GLN A 165 -41.30 -11.14 0.05
CA GLN A 165 -41.28 -12.15 -1.00
C GLN A 165 -42.52 -12.07 -1.88
N ARG A 166 -42.37 -11.35 -2.99
CA ARG A 166 -43.40 -11.25 -4.01
C ARG A 166 -43.51 -12.64 -4.64
N GLY A 167 -44.52 -13.39 -4.21
CA GLY A 167 -45.11 -14.52 -4.93
C GLY A 167 -44.38 -15.86 -4.81
N LYS A 168 -44.49 -16.52 -3.65
CA LYS A 168 -44.87 -17.93 -3.73
C LYS A 168 -46.32 -17.94 -4.19
N MET A 169 -46.48 -18.23 -5.48
CA MET A 169 -47.76 -18.52 -6.11
C MET A 169 -48.25 -19.81 -5.47
N ASN A 170 -49.04 -19.70 -4.40
CA ASN A 170 -49.78 -20.84 -3.87
C ASN A 170 -50.82 -21.19 -4.93
N GLN A 171 -50.45 -22.14 -5.79
CA GLN A 171 -51.28 -22.86 -6.73
C GLN A 171 -52.18 -23.81 -5.93
N ASP A 172 -53.00 -23.26 -5.03
CA ASP A 172 -53.85 -24.04 -4.16
C ASP A 172 -55.30 -23.59 -4.28
N GLY A 173 -56.11 -24.53 -4.75
CA GLY A 173 -57.54 -24.62 -4.45
C GLY A 173 -58.48 -23.71 -5.23
N LYS A 174 -59.05 -24.26 -6.32
CA LYS A 174 -60.49 -24.24 -6.71
C LYS A 174 -60.56 -24.53 -8.21
N GLY A 175 -61.23 -25.54 -8.71
CA GLY A 175 -62.26 -26.39 -8.14
C GLY A 175 -63.02 -26.90 -9.35
N GLY A 176 -63.01 -28.22 -9.56
CA GLY A 176 -63.77 -28.84 -10.62
C GLY A 176 -65.25 -28.48 -10.54
N ARG A 177 -65.86 -28.23 -11.69
CA ARG A 177 -67.27 -28.53 -11.94
C ARG A 177 -67.43 -29.00 -13.38
N SER A 178 -67.76 -30.28 -13.46
CA SER A 178 -68.53 -30.89 -14.56
C SER A 178 -69.80 -30.09 -14.85
N ALA A 179 -70.12 -29.89 -16.12
CA ALA A 179 -71.51 -29.93 -16.61
C ALA A 179 -71.52 -30.02 -18.14
N ASN A 180 -72.32 -30.97 -18.61
CA ASN A 180 -72.79 -31.19 -19.98
C ASN A 180 -73.06 -29.92 -20.80
N SER A 181 -72.76 -30.01 -22.09
CA SER A 181 -73.68 -29.66 -23.19
C SER A 181 -73.17 -30.28 -24.48
#